data_AF-B9TAP8-F1
#
_entry.id   AF-B9TAP8-F1
#
_cell.length_a   1.000
_cell.length_b   1.000
_cell.length_c   1.000
_cell.angle_alpha   90.00
_cell.angle_beta   90.00
_cell.angle_gamma   90.00
#
_symmetry.space_group_name_H-M   'P 1'
#
loop_
_entity.id
_entity.type
_entity.pdbx_description
1 polymer ?
#
loop_
_entity_poly.entity_id
_entity_poly.type
_entity_poly.pdbx_seq_one_letter_code
_entity_poly.pdbx_strand_id
1 'polypeptide(L)'
;MDTSPWTLKPITIPKAESPWIRMPTQEGDTGVTLPADVYLGGVSGLGGGTASFRRRGNLSALVFVPVSNASSAPIDPNAAQVQGPNGAIIRTTEGTTSSIVTNQNGTTITFGTVSLVVNASGVTVVIGTETFTIGPTGANSTLPITAPDVVLPRGSVNGHIHGGVTTGSGNTGNMTL
;
A
#
# COMPACT_ATOMS: atom_id res chain seq x y z
N MET A 1 14.63 -51.48 -5.28
CA MET A 1 14.62 -50.17 -4.59
C MET A 1 13.25 -49.60 -4.80
N ASP A 2 12.61 -49.10 -3.74
CA ASP A 2 11.35 -48.39 -3.87
C ASP A 2 11.58 -47.13 -4.71
N THR A 3 10.89 -47.03 -5.85
CA THR A 3 10.95 -45.90 -6.78
C THR A 3 9.75 -44.97 -6.65
N SER A 4 8.90 -45.18 -5.64
CA SER A 4 7.80 -44.28 -5.38
C SER A 4 8.33 -42.91 -4.97
N PRO A 5 7.70 -41.81 -5.42
CA PRO A 5 8.11 -40.46 -5.02
C PRO A 5 8.06 -40.35 -3.49
N TRP A 6 9.22 -40.18 -2.86
CA TRP A 6 9.27 -39.92 -1.42
C TRP A 6 8.96 -38.45 -1.18
N THR A 7 7.78 -38.17 -0.65
CA THR A 7 7.41 -36.83 -0.19
C THR A 7 7.86 -36.66 1.25
N LEU A 8 8.71 -35.67 1.51
CA LEU A 8 9.03 -35.26 2.88
C LEU A 8 7.72 -34.89 3.59
N LYS A 9 7.50 -35.40 4.81
CA LYS A 9 6.37 -34.98 5.63
C LYS A 9 6.40 -33.46 5.84
N PRO A 10 5.25 -32.79 5.98
CA PRO A 10 5.23 -31.37 6.29
C PRO A 10 6.09 -31.07 7.53
N ILE A 11 6.95 -30.07 7.40
CA ILE A 11 7.81 -29.57 8.49
C ILE A 11 7.50 -28.09 8.73
N THR A 12 7.63 -27.65 9.97
CA THR A 12 7.54 -26.23 10.32
C THR A 12 8.96 -25.66 10.41
N ILE A 13 9.24 -24.65 9.60
CA ILE A 13 10.54 -23.96 9.55
C ILE A 13 10.31 -22.45 9.51
N PRO A 14 11.21 -21.61 10.06
CA PRO A 14 11.11 -20.17 9.95
C PRO A 14 11.30 -19.73 8.50
N LYS A 15 10.67 -18.61 8.14
CA LYS A 15 10.93 -17.91 6.89
C LYS A 15 12.06 -16.89 7.08
N ALA A 16 12.96 -16.79 6.11
CA ALA A 16 14.01 -15.77 6.09
C ALA A 16 13.41 -14.42 5.71
N GLU A 17 12.88 -13.68 6.68
CA GLU A 17 12.39 -12.32 6.46
C GLU A 17 12.49 -11.43 7.69
N SER A 18 12.39 -10.12 7.48
CA SER A 18 12.31 -9.12 8.53
C SER A 18 10.85 -8.92 8.96
N PRO A 19 10.55 -8.71 10.25
CA PRO A 19 9.22 -8.30 10.68
C PRO A 19 8.81 -6.92 10.12
N TRP A 20 9.77 -6.12 9.64
CA TRP A 20 9.55 -4.75 9.14
C TRP A 20 9.35 -4.68 7.62
N ILE A 21 9.83 -5.67 6.88
CA ILE A 21 9.65 -5.81 5.43
C ILE A 21 9.23 -7.24 5.17
N ARG A 22 7.92 -7.45 5.01
CA ARG A 22 7.32 -8.78 4.85
C ARG A 22 6.92 -9.03 3.41
N MET A 23 7.42 -10.12 2.86
CA MET A 23 7.01 -10.57 1.52
C MET A 23 5.70 -11.36 1.66
N PRO A 24 4.68 -11.14 0.81
CA PRO A 24 3.37 -11.79 0.93
C PRO A 24 3.39 -13.25 0.43
N THR A 25 4.30 -14.06 0.96
CA THR A 25 4.44 -15.49 0.61
C THR A 25 3.18 -16.27 0.97
N GLN A 26 2.69 -17.09 0.06
CA GLN A 26 1.48 -17.90 0.19
C GLN A 26 1.77 -19.39 0.02
N GLU A 27 0.78 -20.22 0.34
CA GLU A 27 0.80 -21.63 -0.05
C GLU A 27 0.93 -21.75 -1.58
N GLY A 28 1.83 -22.62 -2.04
CA GLY A 28 2.15 -22.79 -3.46
C GLY A 28 3.34 -21.96 -3.96
N ASP A 29 3.81 -20.96 -3.19
CA ASP A 29 5.02 -20.23 -3.56
C ASP A 29 6.26 -21.12 -3.48
N THR A 30 7.17 -20.90 -4.44
CA THR A 30 8.43 -21.63 -4.53
C THR A 30 9.53 -20.98 -3.70
N GLY A 31 10.46 -21.80 -3.23
CA GLY A 31 11.64 -21.33 -2.53
C GLY A 31 12.65 -22.44 -2.33
N VAL A 32 13.66 -22.13 -1.54
CA VAL A 32 14.68 -23.10 -1.13
C VAL A 32 14.72 -23.21 0.38
N THR A 33 14.94 -24.42 0.86
CA THR A 33 15.20 -24.68 2.26
C THR A 33 16.70 -24.70 2.48
N LEU A 34 17.22 -23.77 3.28
CA LEU A 34 18.65 -23.65 3.57
C LEU A 34 18.94 -24.14 4.99
N PRO A 35 20.02 -24.93 5.18
CA PRO A 35 20.49 -25.27 6.51
C PRO A 35 21.21 -24.08 7.15
N ALA A 36 21.11 -23.98 8.47
CA ALA A 36 21.89 -23.05 9.27
C ALA A 36 22.87 -23.82 10.17
N ASP A 37 24.12 -23.33 10.25
CA ASP A 37 25.13 -23.87 11.17
C ASP A 37 24.82 -23.54 12.64
N VAL A 38 24.02 -22.48 12.85
CA VAL A 38 23.63 -21.98 14.17
C VAL A 38 22.23 -22.42 14.55
N TYR A 39 21.99 -22.54 15.86
CA TYR A 39 20.67 -22.86 16.37
C TYR A 39 19.70 -21.68 16.22
N LEU A 40 18.58 -21.91 15.52
CA LEU A 40 17.57 -20.89 15.27
C LEU A 40 16.35 -20.93 16.20
N GLY A 41 16.21 -21.96 17.04
CA GLY A 41 14.95 -22.20 17.76
C GLY A 41 14.53 -21.06 18.70
N GLY A 42 15.49 -20.37 19.32
CA GLY A 42 15.20 -19.22 20.18
C GLY A 42 14.67 -18.00 19.40
N VAL A 43 15.21 -17.72 18.20
CA VAL A 43 14.76 -16.59 17.38
C VAL A 43 13.50 -16.90 16.58
N SER A 44 13.30 -18.17 16.17
CA SER A 44 12.13 -18.61 15.43
C SER A 44 10.92 -18.97 16.31
N GLY A 45 11.13 -19.15 17.62
CA GLY A 45 10.11 -19.69 18.53
C GLY A 45 9.81 -21.18 18.33
N LEU A 46 10.54 -21.88 17.46
CA LEU A 46 10.37 -23.32 17.20
C LEU A 46 11.23 -24.19 18.13
N GLY A 47 11.75 -23.60 19.20
CA GLY A 47 12.47 -24.28 20.27
C GLY A 47 12.89 -23.29 21.37
N GLY A 48 13.79 -23.71 22.26
CA GLY A 48 14.26 -22.88 23.36
C GLY A 48 15.73 -23.11 23.71
N GLY A 49 16.15 -22.55 24.84
CA GLY A 49 17.51 -22.68 25.36
C GLY A 49 18.49 -21.66 24.80
N THR A 50 19.71 -21.67 25.34
CA THR A 50 20.79 -20.75 25.00
C THR A 50 21.56 -21.26 23.77
N ALA A 51 22.07 -20.34 22.96
CA ALA A 51 23.02 -20.68 21.91
C ALA A 51 24.19 -21.50 22.50
N SER A 52 24.57 -22.59 21.84
CA SER A 52 25.66 -23.47 22.28
C SER A 52 26.43 -24.02 21.08
N PHE A 53 27.67 -24.43 21.32
CA PHE A 53 28.54 -25.07 20.30
C PHE A 53 28.15 -26.51 19.96
N ARG A 54 26.99 -27.00 20.43
CA ARG A 54 26.52 -28.34 20.07
C ARG A 54 26.15 -28.37 18.60
N ARG A 55 26.90 -29.16 17.83
CA ARG A 55 26.61 -29.44 16.43
C ARG A 55 25.20 -30.04 16.31
N ARG A 56 24.38 -29.45 15.44
CA ARG A 56 23.00 -29.86 15.23
C ARG A 56 22.94 -30.97 14.19
N GLY A 57 21.94 -31.84 14.31
CA GLY A 57 21.69 -32.91 13.34
C GLY A 57 21.34 -32.32 11.97
N ASN A 58 21.54 -33.09 10.90
CA ASN A 58 21.13 -32.65 9.58
C ASN A 58 19.62 -32.33 9.56
N LEU A 59 19.21 -31.30 8.81
CA LEU A 59 17.82 -30.85 8.68
C LEU A 59 17.15 -30.35 9.99
N SER A 60 17.90 -30.08 11.06
CA SER A 60 17.33 -29.63 12.35
C SER A 60 17.39 -28.11 12.60
N ALA A 61 18.16 -27.38 11.81
CA ALA A 61 18.18 -25.92 11.76
C ALA A 61 18.04 -25.51 10.30
N LEU A 62 16.81 -25.18 9.90
CA LEU A 62 16.46 -24.85 8.53
C LEU A 62 15.79 -23.48 8.48
N VAL A 63 15.88 -22.82 7.33
CA VAL A 63 15.12 -21.61 7.02
C VAL A 63 14.58 -21.70 5.60
N PHE A 64 13.36 -21.24 5.40
CA PHE A 64 12.77 -21.10 4.07
C PHE A 64 13.13 -19.74 3.47
N VAL A 65 13.77 -19.74 2.30
CA VAL A 65 14.05 -18.53 1.52
C VAL A 65 13.14 -18.54 0.29
N PRO A 66 12.16 -17.63 0.21
CA PRO A 66 11.34 -17.49 -1.00
C PRO A 66 12.21 -17.18 -2.21
N VAL A 67 11.88 -17.78 -3.35
CA VAL A 67 12.56 -17.52 -4.63
C VAL A 67 11.50 -17.16 -5.66
N SER A 68 11.70 -16.01 -6.31
CA SER A 68 10.81 -15.54 -7.38
C SER A 68 10.75 -16.57 -8.52
N ASN A 69 9.57 -16.75 -9.10
CA ASN A 69 9.39 -17.66 -10.23
C ASN A 69 10.05 -17.08 -11.50
N ALA A 70 10.57 -17.97 -12.35
CA ALA A 70 11.19 -17.56 -13.62
C ALA A 70 10.21 -16.85 -14.58
N SER A 71 8.90 -17.00 -14.35
CA SER A 71 7.82 -16.39 -15.11
C SER A 71 7.37 -15.03 -14.56
N SER A 72 8.06 -14.47 -13.57
CA SER A 72 7.71 -13.16 -13.02
C SER A 72 7.86 -12.11 -14.11
N ALA A 73 6.87 -11.22 -14.22
CA ALA A 73 6.93 -10.14 -15.19
C ALA A 73 8.22 -9.32 -14.98
N PRO A 74 8.93 -8.95 -16.06
CA PRO A 74 10.11 -8.10 -15.95
C PRO A 74 9.75 -6.79 -15.21
N ILE A 75 10.59 -6.43 -14.24
CA ILE A 75 10.53 -5.13 -13.56
C ILE A 75 11.46 -4.15 -14.27
N ASP A 76 11.28 -2.86 -14.04
CA ASP A 76 12.22 -1.84 -14.53
C ASP A 76 13.60 -2.07 -13.89
N PRO A 77 14.66 -2.35 -14.69
CA PRO A 77 15.99 -2.62 -14.14
C PRO A 77 16.64 -1.39 -13.48
N ASN A 78 16.09 -0.19 -13.69
CA ASN A 78 16.63 1.07 -13.14
C ASN A 78 15.85 1.58 -11.92
N ALA A 79 14.81 0.86 -11.46
CA ALA A 79 13.99 1.28 -10.34
C ALA A 79 13.76 0.14 -9.34
N ALA A 80 13.80 0.48 -8.04
CA ALA A 80 13.31 -0.42 -7.02
C ALA A 80 11.78 -0.50 -7.09
N GLN A 81 11.23 -1.71 -7.06
CA GLN A 81 9.79 -1.95 -7.13
C GLN A 81 9.31 -2.67 -5.87
N VAL A 82 8.31 -2.09 -5.20
CA VAL A 82 7.60 -2.72 -4.08
C VAL A 82 6.25 -3.21 -4.59
N GLN A 83 6.10 -4.53 -4.71
CA GLN A 83 4.90 -5.15 -5.21
C GLN A 83 4.59 -6.47 -4.51
N GLY A 84 3.32 -6.82 -4.49
CA GLY A 84 2.81 -8.10 -4.06
C GLY A 84 1.58 -8.46 -4.89
N PRO A 85 1.06 -9.70 -4.80
CA PRO A 85 -0.10 -10.14 -5.58
C PRO A 85 -1.34 -9.25 -5.43
N ASN A 86 -1.48 -8.57 -4.29
CA ASN A 86 -2.54 -7.60 -4.02
C ASN A 86 -2.00 -6.17 -3.75
N GLY A 87 -0.83 -5.85 -4.29
CA GLY A 87 -0.16 -4.57 -4.10
C GLY A 87 0.71 -4.50 -2.84
N ALA A 88 0.79 -3.31 -2.23
CA ALA A 88 1.74 -2.99 -1.17
C ALA A 88 1.09 -2.17 -0.05
N ILE A 89 1.61 -2.33 1.17
CA ILE A 89 1.12 -1.60 2.34
C ILE A 89 2.29 -1.09 3.16
N ILE A 90 2.31 0.22 3.40
CA ILE A 90 3.27 0.93 4.25
C ILE A 90 2.48 1.44 5.46
N ARG A 91 2.78 0.96 6.67
CA ARG A 91 2.04 1.35 7.88
C ARG A 91 2.85 1.14 9.15
N THR A 92 2.40 1.74 10.25
CA THR A 92 2.96 1.47 11.58
C THR A 92 2.46 0.13 12.14
N THR A 93 3.09 -0.35 13.20
CA THR A 93 2.62 -1.54 13.95
C THR A 93 1.34 -1.29 14.75
N GLU A 94 0.92 -0.04 14.88
CA GLU A 94 -0.25 0.38 15.66
C GLU A 94 -1.58 0.31 14.87
N GLY A 95 -1.56 -0.22 13.64
CA GLY A 95 -2.76 -0.52 12.86
C GLY A 95 -2.88 0.26 11.56
N THR A 96 -4.09 0.69 11.21
CA THR A 96 -4.40 1.36 9.94
C THR A 96 -4.41 2.89 10.02
N THR A 97 -4.31 3.44 11.24
CA THR A 97 -4.40 4.89 11.49
C THR A 97 -3.44 5.69 10.65
N SER A 98 -2.19 5.23 10.47
CA SER A 98 -1.20 5.85 9.59
C SER A 98 -0.76 4.83 8.56
N SER A 99 -1.25 4.95 7.32
CA SER A 99 -0.97 3.97 6.26
C SER A 99 -0.97 4.53 4.85
N ILE A 100 -0.23 3.86 3.97
CA ILE A 100 -0.34 3.96 2.51
C ILE A 100 -0.67 2.56 2.01
N VAL A 101 -1.79 2.42 1.31
CA VAL A 101 -2.28 1.15 0.74
C VAL A 101 -2.44 1.33 -0.76
N THR A 102 -1.68 0.57 -1.53
CA THR A 102 -1.82 0.49 -3.00
C THR A 102 -2.27 -0.90 -3.37
N ASN A 103 -3.31 -1.01 -4.20
CA ASN A 103 -3.82 -2.26 -4.76
C ASN A 103 -4.41 -2.03 -6.16
N GLN A 104 -5.10 -3.04 -6.70
CA GLN A 104 -5.70 -2.99 -8.04
C GLN A 104 -6.75 -1.87 -8.22
N ASN A 105 -7.33 -1.37 -7.13
CA ASN A 105 -8.36 -0.34 -7.16
C ASN A 105 -7.80 1.09 -7.01
N GLY A 106 -6.52 1.25 -6.67
CA GLY A 106 -5.91 2.56 -6.49
C GLY A 106 -4.94 2.63 -5.31
N THR A 107 -4.66 3.87 -4.87
CA THR A 107 -3.78 4.16 -3.73
C THR A 107 -4.50 5.05 -2.73
N THR A 108 -4.45 4.69 -1.45
CA THR A 108 -4.97 5.47 -0.34
C THR A 108 -3.86 5.80 0.65
N ILE A 109 -3.74 7.07 1.03
CA ILE A 109 -2.90 7.56 2.13
C ILE A 109 -3.83 7.99 3.26
N THR A 110 -3.62 7.49 4.48
CA THR A 110 -4.50 7.74 5.64
C THR A 110 -3.70 8.19 6.85
N PHE A 111 -4.20 9.21 7.56
CA PHE A 111 -3.81 9.56 8.92
C PHE A 111 -5.06 9.90 9.77
N GLY A 112 -5.47 8.99 10.66
CA GLY A 112 -6.69 9.16 11.46
C GLY A 112 -7.94 9.26 10.58
N THR A 113 -8.64 10.39 10.64
CA THR A 113 -9.84 10.68 9.82
C THR A 113 -9.52 11.43 8.52
N VAL A 114 -8.23 11.65 8.24
CA VAL A 114 -7.78 12.29 7.00
C VAL A 114 -7.34 11.22 6.02
N SER A 115 -7.77 11.31 4.76
CA SER A 115 -7.27 10.45 3.71
C SER A 115 -7.18 11.13 2.34
N LEU A 116 -6.23 10.67 1.53
CA LEU A 116 -6.10 10.97 0.11
C LEU A 116 -6.27 9.65 -0.65
N VAL A 117 -7.23 9.59 -1.56
CA VAL A 117 -7.52 8.43 -2.41
C VAL A 117 -7.28 8.83 -3.86
N VAL A 118 -6.48 8.04 -4.57
CA VAL A 118 -6.29 8.15 -6.02
C VAL A 118 -6.72 6.84 -6.66
N ASN A 119 -7.69 6.88 -7.55
CA ASN A 119 -8.21 5.71 -8.25
C ASN A 119 -8.72 6.08 -9.65
N ALA A 120 -9.33 5.12 -10.35
CA ALA A 120 -9.86 5.32 -11.70
C ALA A 120 -10.98 6.38 -11.77
N SER A 121 -11.66 6.68 -10.66
CA SER A 121 -12.68 7.71 -10.58
C SER A 121 -12.10 9.11 -10.34
N GLY A 122 -10.81 9.22 -9.99
CA GLY A 122 -10.10 10.48 -9.80
C GLY A 122 -9.36 10.58 -8.47
N VAL A 123 -9.37 11.77 -7.90
CA VAL A 123 -8.67 12.11 -6.64
C VAL A 123 -9.68 12.57 -5.60
N THR A 124 -9.68 11.96 -4.43
CA THR A 124 -10.54 12.33 -3.29
C THR A 124 -9.68 12.67 -2.08
N VAL A 125 -9.94 13.83 -1.47
CA VAL A 125 -9.40 14.23 -0.17
C VAL A 125 -10.53 14.21 0.85
N VAL A 126 -10.37 13.46 1.92
CA VAL A 126 -11.30 13.39 3.06
C VAL A 126 -10.63 13.99 4.28
N ILE A 127 -11.32 14.88 5.00
CA ILE A 127 -10.88 15.47 6.26
C ILE A 127 -12.04 15.40 7.25
N GLY A 128 -12.04 14.41 8.13
CA GLY A 128 -13.19 14.18 9.02
C GLY A 128 -14.40 13.73 8.23
N THR A 129 -15.47 14.54 8.24
CA THR A 129 -16.69 14.32 7.44
C THR A 129 -16.65 14.96 6.06
N GLU A 130 -15.66 15.83 5.82
CA GLU A 130 -15.61 16.65 4.61
C GLU A 130 -14.87 15.97 3.48
N THR A 131 -15.38 16.14 2.27
CA THR A 131 -14.83 15.50 1.07
C THR A 131 -14.70 16.51 -0.06
N PHE A 132 -13.51 16.51 -0.67
CA PHE A 132 -13.25 17.18 -1.94
C PHE A 132 -12.83 16.12 -2.97
N THR A 133 -13.50 16.08 -4.12
CA THR A 133 -13.27 15.10 -5.17
C THR A 133 -13.03 15.80 -6.49
N ILE A 134 -11.95 15.45 -7.20
CA ILE A 134 -11.74 15.77 -8.60
C ILE A 134 -12.00 14.50 -9.39
N GLY A 135 -13.10 14.47 -10.13
CA GLY A 135 -13.45 13.39 -11.03
C GLY A 135 -13.26 13.76 -12.51
N PRO A 136 -13.56 12.84 -13.44
CA PRO A 136 -13.41 13.08 -14.88
C PRO A 136 -14.33 14.19 -15.42
N THR A 137 -15.40 14.52 -14.71
CA THR A 137 -16.41 15.52 -15.11
C THR A 137 -16.30 16.84 -14.36
N GLY A 138 -15.39 16.95 -13.39
CA GLY A 138 -15.20 18.19 -12.62
C GLY A 138 -14.80 17.96 -11.17
N ALA A 139 -14.70 19.07 -10.44
CA ALA A 139 -14.43 19.08 -9.00
C ALA A 139 -15.72 19.29 -8.19
N ASN A 140 -15.89 18.53 -7.12
CA ASN A 140 -17.03 18.57 -6.22
C ASN A 140 -16.55 18.64 -4.76
N SER A 141 -17.24 19.40 -3.91
CA SER A 141 -16.98 19.56 -2.47
C SER A 141 -18.28 19.40 -1.70
N THR A 142 -18.25 18.73 -0.54
CA THR A 142 -19.42 18.58 0.35
C THR A 142 -19.81 19.89 1.04
N LEU A 143 -18.86 20.83 1.16
CA LEU A 143 -19.08 22.18 1.68
C LEU A 143 -18.77 23.25 0.65
N PRO A 144 -19.37 24.44 0.79
CA PRO A 144 -18.97 25.61 0.03
C PRO A 144 -17.46 25.83 0.15
N ILE A 145 -16.81 26.07 -0.98
CA ILE A 145 -15.40 26.45 -1.00
C ILE A 145 -15.31 27.91 -0.55
N THR A 146 -14.96 28.11 0.72
CA THR A 146 -14.68 29.42 1.30
C THR A 146 -13.19 29.74 1.18
N ALA A 147 -12.69 29.82 -0.05
CA ALA A 147 -11.32 30.25 -0.31
C ALA A 147 -11.27 31.79 -0.40
N PRO A 148 -10.22 32.45 0.15
CA PRO A 148 -10.00 33.87 -0.10
C PRO A 148 -9.85 34.16 -1.61
N ASP A 149 -9.39 33.17 -2.39
CA ASP A 149 -9.40 33.17 -3.85
C ASP A 149 -9.71 31.77 -4.39
N VAL A 150 -10.72 31.65 -5.24
CA VAL A 150 -10.86 30.52 -6.17
C VAL A 150 -10.34 31.00 -7.52
N VAL A 151 -9.13 30.60 -7.90
CA VAL A 151 -8.54 30.98 -9.19
C VAL A 151 -8.96 29.97 -10.25
N LEU A 152 -9.78 30.43 -11.20
CA LEU A 152 -10.12 29.70 -12.42
C LEU A 152 -9.11 30.04 -13.52
N PRO A 153 -9.02 29.27 -14.62
CA PRO A 153 -8.05 29.51 -15.71
C PRO A 153 -8.08 30.92 -16.33
N ARG A 154 -9.13 31.71 -16.06
CA ARG A 154 -9.33 33.07 -16.58
C ARG A 154 -9.43 34.14 -15.48
N GLY A 155 -9.01 33.84 -14.25
CA GLY A 155 -8.98 34.80 -13.14
C GLY A 155 -9.57 34.25 -11.83
N SER A 156 -9.41 35.00 -10.74
CA SER A 156 -10.07 34.70 -9.47
C SER A 156 -11.56 34.97 -9.56
N VAL A 157 -12.38 34.14 -8.92
CA VAL A 157 -13.80 34.43 -8.66
C VAL A 157 -13.93 35.61 -7.70
N ASN A 158 -12.98 35.77 -6.77
CA ASN A 158 -12.97 36.92 -5.87
C ASN A 158 -12.36 38.16 -6.57
N GLY A 159 -13.03 39.30 -6.44
CA GLY A 159 -12.58 40.56 -7.04
C GLY A 159 -12.71 40.67 -8.57
N HIS A 160 -13.37 39.72 -9.25
CA HIS A 160 -13.64 39.86 -10.69
C HIS A 160 -14.66 40.98 -10.95
N ILE A 161 -14.45 41.68 -12.06
CA ILE A 161 -15.27 42.81 -12.49
C ILE A 161 -15.89 42.52 -13.86
N HIS A 162 -17.10 43.04 -14.09
CA HIS A 162 -17.80 42.97 -15.37
C HIS A 162 -17.81 44.36 -16.02
N GLY A 163 -17.33 44.48 -17.25
CA GLY A 163 -17.38 45.73 -18.03
C GLY A 163 -18.54 45.75 -19.03
N GLY A 164 -18.84 46.92 -19.60
CA GLY A 164 -19.83 47.07 -20.68
C GLY A 164 -21.29 46.93 -20.25
N VAL A 165 -21.59 47.18 -18.97
CA VAL A 165 -22.94 47.09 -18.42
C VAL A 165 -23.67 48.44 -18.49
N THR A 166 -25.00 48.40 -18.66
CA THR A 166 -25.85 49.58 -18.42
C THR A 166 -26.00 49.77 -16.91
N THR A 167 -25.63 50.94 -16.40
CA THR A 167 -25.82 51.28 -14.98
C THR A 167 -27.30 51.26 -14.60
N GLY A 168 -27.64 50.51 -13.56
CA GLY A 168 -28.98 50.38 -13.01
C GLY A 168 -28.94 49.77 -11.60
N SER A 169 -30.11 49.59 -10.98
CA SER A 169 -30.25 49.04 -9.62
C SER A 169 -30.57 47.54 -9.57
N GLY A 170 -30.67 46.88 -10.72
CA GLY A 170 -30.95 45.45 -10.81
C GLY A 170 -29.70 44.60 -10.54
N ASN A 171 -29.90 43.38 -10.04
CA ASN A 171 -28.89 42.33 -10.08
C ASN A 171 -29.10 41.45 -11.33
N THR A 172 -28.19 40.51 -11.59
CA THR A 172 -28.29 39.58 -12.72
C THR A 172 -29.39 38.51 -12.53
N GLY A 173 -30.25 38.65 -11.53
CA GLY A 173 -31.20 37.61 -11.11
C GLY A 173 -30.51 36.43 -10.43
N ASN A 174 -31.30 35.40 -10.13
CA ASN A 174 -30.80 34.14 -9.57
C ASN A 174 -30.14 33.30 -10.67
N MET A 175 -29.09 32.56 -10.32
CA MET A 175 -28.59 31.49 -11.18
C MET A 175 -29.70 30.44 -11.36
N THR A 176 -30.25 30.33 -12.57
CA THR A 176 -31.13 29.23 -12.95
C THR A 176 -30.28 28.09 -13.51
N LEU A 177 -30.44 26.89 -12.94
CA LEU A 177 -29.84 25.65 -13.43
C LEU A 177 -30.54 25.16 -14.70
#